data_AF-A0A2G9TH47-F1
#
_entry.id   AF-A0A2G9TH47-F1
#
_cell.length_a   1.000
_cell.length_b   1.000
_cell.length_c   1.000
_cell.angle_alpha   90.00
_cell.angle_beta   90.00
_cell.angle_gamma   90.00
#
_symmetry.space_group_name_H-M   'P 1'
#
loop_
_entity.id
_entity.type
_entity.pdbx_description
1 polymer ?
#
loop_
_entity_poly.entity_id
_entity_poly.type
_entity_poly.pdbx_seq_one_letter_code
_entity_poly.pdbx_strand_id
1 'polypeptide(L)'
;ALKITPSHDALDWEIASRHQEEILSHDQTALTRSCIDIHGKLNQTAKEFAGLDRFDARAKVIEKLDSCGLFQGTLKHDGQINLCSRTGDIVEPRLTDQWFMRTEGLYEKAAEAIRNGRIRILPTIHEQKLFDWLSNKDPWCLSRQLLWGHRIPAYRSESSPWFIARSLEDAREHFGKDAVIVQDDDVLDTWFSSSLIPLVNSGWPGTEFNPSSPLLDVMETGWDILGFWVARMIIVTMK
;
A
#
# COMPACT_ATOMS: atom_id res chain seq x y z
N ALA A 1 -5.36 12.33 -27.16
CA ALA A 1 -5.93 11.13 -26.50
C ALA A 1 -4.80 10.36 -25.83
N LEU A 2 -5.06 9.72 -24.70
CA LEU A 2 -4.12 8.83 -24.02
C LEU A 2 -4.78 7.46 -23.78
N LYS A 3 -3.96 6.41 -23.63
CA LYS A 3 -4.44 5.09 -23.22
C LYS A 3 -4.73 5.11 -21.72
N ILE A 4 -5.76 4.39 -21.27
CA ILE A 4 -6.09 4.25 -19.83
C ILE A 4 -5.95 2.77 -19.45
N THR A 5 -5.04 2.46 -18.53
CA THR A 5 -4.72 1.11 -18.05
C THR A 5 -4.72 1.05 -16.51
N PRO A 6 -5.91 1.04 -15.86
CA PRO A 6 -6.05 1.26 -14.42
C PRO A 6 -5.32 0.24 -13.55
N SER A 7 -5.13 -0.99 -14.03
CA SER A 7 -4.43 -2.03 -13.28
C SER A 7 -2.89 -1.90 -13.30
N HIS A 8 -2.33 -0.98 -14.10
CA HIS A 8 -0.89 -0.88 -14.37
C HIS A 8 -0.31 0.54 -14.27
N ASP A 9 -1.11 1.55 -13.91
CA ASP A 9 -0.63 2.91 -13.67
C ASP A 9 -1.53 3.64 -12.67
N ALA A 10 -0.93 4.38 -11.75
CA ALA A 10 -1.67 5.04 -10.66
C ALA A 10 -2.49 6.25 -11.15
N LEU A 11 -1.98 7.01 -12.14
CA LEU A 11 -2.72 8.11 -12.74
C LEU A 11 -3.88 7.57 -13.59
N ASP A 12 -3.66 6.50 -14.34
CA ASP A 12 -4.72 5.81 -15.08
C ASP A 12 -5.81 5.30 -14.13
N TRP A 13 -5.45 4.77 -12.96
CA TRP A 13 -6.39 4.39 -11.91
C TRP A 13 -7.18 5.59 -11.38
N GLU A 14 -6.53 6.71 -11.08
CA GLU A 14 -7.19 7.93 -10.61
C GLU A 14 -8.15 8.51 -11.65
N ILE A 15 -7.76 8.54 -12.92
CA ILE A 15 -8.62 8.95 -14.03
C ILE A 15 -9.80 7.99 -14.12
N ALA A 16 -9.56 6.69 -14.17
CA ALA A 16 -10.63 5.70 -14.32
C ALA A 16 -11.60 5.68 -13.14
N SER A 17 -11.13 5.93 -11.92
CA SER A 17 -11.97 6.02 -10.72
C SER A 17 -12.94 7.20 -10.79
N ARG A 18 -12.53 8.34 -11.39
CA ARG A 18 -13.40 9.51 -11.59
C ARG A 18 -14.45 9.32 -12.69
N HIS A 19 -14.19 8.41 -13.62
CA HIS A 19 -15.04 8.14 -14.79
C HIS A 19 -15.58 6.69 -14.81
N GLN A 20 -15.68 6.07 -13.63
CA GLN A 20 -15.93 4.63 -13.49
C GLN A 20 -17.25 4.19 -14.12
N GLU A 21 -18.33 4.96 -13.98
CA GLU A 21 -19.65 4.61 -14.52
C GLU A 21 -19.62 4.50 -16.06
N GLU A 22 -19.00 5.48 -16.72
CA GLU A 22 -18.85 5.51 -18.18
C GLU A 22 -17.99 4.33 -18.65
N ILE A 23 -16.83 4.13 -18.02
CA ILE A 23 -15.90 3.05 -18.37
C ILE A 23 -16.57 1.68 -18.23
N LEU A 24 -17.23 1.42 -17.09
CA LEU A 24 -17.86 0.13 -16.83
C LEU A 24 -19.09 -0.13 -17.71
N SER A 25 -19.76 0.93 -18.18
CA SER A 25 -20.85 0.79 -19.15
C SER A 25 -20.39 0.22 -20.49
N HIS A 26 -19.13 0.46 -20.87
CA HIS A 26 -18.52 -0.02 -22.11
C HIS A 26 -17.67 -1.30 -21.92
N ASP A 27 -16.94 -1.41 -20.81
CA ASP A 27 -16.08 -2.55 -20.49
C ASP A 27 -16.09 -2.83 -18.99
N GLN A 28 -16.92 -3.81 -18.59
CA GLN A 28 -17.07 -4.22 -17.19
C GLN A 28 -15.78 -4.75 -16.55
N THR A 29 -14.78 -5.11 -17.36
CA THR A 29 -13.51 -5.64 -16.87
C THR A 29 -12.40 -4.59 -16.80
N ALA A 30 -12.62 -3.37 -17.30
CA ALA A 30 -11.56 -2.38 -17.47
C ALA A 30 -10.84 -2.01 -16.16
N LEU A 31 -11.53 -2.02 -15.02
CA LEU A 31 -10.93 -1.69 -13.72
C LEU A 31 -10.14 -2.85 -13.09
N THR A 32 -10.39 -4.09 -13.52
CA THR A 32 -9.79 -5.30 -12.93
C THR A 32 -8.90 -6.06 -13.91
N ARG A 33 -8.85 -5.65 -15.18
CA ARG A 33 -8.06 -6.28 -16.23
C ARG A 33 -6.57 -6.01 -16.03
N SER A 34 -5.88 -7.01 -15.50
CA SER A 34 -4.41 -7.08 -15.46
C SER A 34 -3.88 -8.07 -16.49
N CYS A 35 -2.83 -7.69 -17.22
CA CYS A 35 -2.15 -8.56 -18.18
C CYS A 35 -0.75 -9.00 -17.72
N ILE A 36 -0.25 -8.52 -16.58
CA ILE A 36 1.07 -8.86 -16.03
C ILE A 36 0.90 -9.60 -14.70
N ASP A 37 1.64 -10.70 -14.51
CA ASP A 37 1.69 -11.49 -13.28
C ASP A 37 2.76 -10.99 -12.28
N ILE A 38 2.86 -11.68 -11.14
CA ILE A 38 3.80 -11.32 -10.07
C ILE A 38 5.28 -11.52 -10.44
N HIS A 39 5.56 -12.22 -11.54
CA HIS A 39 6.91 -12.48 -12.04
C HIS A 39 7.29 -11.53 -13.19
N GLY A 40 6.45 -10.53 -13.48
CA GLY A 40 6.69 -9.60 -14.58
C GLY A 40 6.47 -10.22 -15.96
N LYS A 41 5.76 -11.36 -16.03
CA LYS A 41 5.41 -12.03 -17.28
C LYS A 41 3.96 -11.76 -17.64
N LEU A 42 3.66 -11.83 -18.93
CA LEU A 42 2.29 -11.67 -19.39
C LEU A 42 1.45 -12.90 -19.03
N ASN A 43 0.26 -12.68 -18.49
CA ASN A 43 -0.67 -13.74 -18.12
C ASN A 43 -1.59 -14.11 -19.30
N GLN A 44 -2.53 -15.03 -19.05
CA GLN A 44 -3.45 -15.53 -20.10
C GLN A 44 -4.34 -14.46 -20.73
N THR A 45 -4.58 -13.33 -20.03
CA THR A 45 -5.31 -12.17 -20.58
C THR A 45 -4.61 -11.60 -21.82
N ALA A 46 -3.29 -11.76 -21.92
CA ALA A 46 -2.48 -11.31 -23.06
C ALA A 46 -2.49 -12.27 -24.27
N LYS A 47 -3.23 -13.38 -24.21
CA LYS A 47 -3.44 -14.32 -25.33
C LYS A 47 -2.12 -14.82 -25.94
N GLU A 48 -1.84 -14.48 -27.20
CA GLU A 48 -0.66 -14.95 -27.95
C GLU A 48 0.67 -14.51 -27.32
N PHE A 49 0.65 -13.51 -26.42
CA PHE A 49 1.82 -13.03 -25.70
C PHE A 49 1.97 -13.65 -24.30
N ALA A 50 1.05 -14.53 -23.87
CA ALA A 50 1.10 -15.15 -22.55
C ALA A 50 2.42 -15.92 -22.34
N GLY A 51 3.01 -15.76 -21.16
CA GLY A 51 4.28 -16.37 -20.75
C GLY A 51 5.54 -15.59 -21.11
N LEU A 52 5.44 -14.55 -21.95
CA LEU A 52 6.57 -13.68 -22.29
C LEU A 52 6.91 -12.74 -21.14
N ASP A 53 8.18 -12.40 -20.98
CA ASP A 53 8.60 -11.28 -20.13
C ASP A 53 8.03 -9.96 -20.67
N ARG A 54 7.71 -9.02 -19.79
CA ARG A 54 7.10 -7.72 -20.13
C ARG A 54 7.89 -6.92 -21.18
N PHE A 55 9.22 -7.01 -21.20
CA PHE A 55 10.05 -6.29 -22.17
C PHE A 55 10.08 -7.00 -23.53
N ASP A 56 10.18 -8.33 -23.53
CA ASP A 56 10.10 -9.12 -24.76
C ASP A 56 8.72 -9.00 -25.41
N ALA A 57 7.67 -9.02 -24.59
CA ALA A 57 6.29 -8.83 -25.04
C ALA A 57 6.09 -7.45 -25.67
N ARG A 58 6.74 -6.39 -25.15
CA ARG A 58 6.66 -5.05 -25.73
C ARG A 58 7.13 -5.03 -27.18
N ALA A 59 8.26 -5.67 -27.49
CA ALA A 59 8.76 -5.76 -28.86
C ALA A 59 7.79 -6.53 -29.77
N LYS A 60 7.31 -7.68 -29.30
CA LYS A 60 6.33 -8.53 -30.02
C LYS A 60 5.00 -7.81 -30.29
N VAL A 61 4.52 -7.01 -29.34
CA VAL A 61 3.30 -6.21 -29.51
C VAL A 61 3.49 -5.16 -30.60
N ILE A 62 4.65 -4.51 -30.67
CA ILE A 62 4.98 -3.57 -31.75
C ILE A 62 4.97 -4.27 -33.11
N GLU A 63 5.65 -5.41 -33.23
CA GLU A 63 5.64 -6.23 -34.46
C GLU A 63 4.21 -6.60 -34.89
N LYS A 64 3.37 -7.01 -33.93
CA LYS A 64 1.97 -7.35 -34.20
C LYS A 64 1.18 -6.14 -34.70
N LEU A 65 1.30 -5.00 -34.02
CA LEU A 65 0.62 -3.77 -34.42
C LEU A 65 1.04 -3.33 -35.83
N ASP A 66 2.32 -3.48 -36.18
CA ASP A 66 2.85 -3.19 -37.51
C ASP A 66 2.30 -4.14 -38.56
N SER A 67 2.27 -5.44 -38.28
CA SER A 67 1.66 -6.45 -39.17
C SER A 67 0.16 -6.22 -39.42
N CYS A 68 -0.52 -5.55 -38.49
CA CYS A 68 -1.92 -5.16 -38.61
C CYS A 68 -2.13 -3.77 -39.24
N GLY A 69 -1.07 -3.04 -39.56
CA GLY A 69 -1.15 -1.66 -40.08
C GLY A 69 -1.66 -0.64 -39.05
N LEU A 70 -1.61 -0.97 -37.75
CA LEU A 70 -2.04 -0.11 -36.65
C LEU A 70 -0.89 0.70 -36.03
N PHE A 71 0.35 0.32 -36.32
CA PHE A 71 1.54 0.99 -35.81
C PHE A 71 1.86 2.25 -36.63
N GLN A 72 1.92 3.41 -35.96
CA GLN A 72 2.19 4.70 -36.61
C GLN A 72 3.62 5.21 -36.42
N GLY A 73 4.48 4.44 -35.74
CA GLY A 73 5.90 4.75 -35.55
C GLY A 73 6.31 4.90 -34.10
N THR A 74 7.59 5.29 -33.91
CA THR A 74 8.18 5.57 -32.59
C THR A 74 8.71 7.00 -32.53
N LEU A 75 8.72 7.55 -31.32
CA LEU A 75 9.37 8.82 -31.01
C LEU A 75 10.28 8.61 -29.80
N LYS A 76 11.47 9.20 -29.83
CA LYS A 76 12.33 9.23 -28.65
C LYS A 76 11.62 10.03 -27.56
N HIS A 77 11.52 9.44 -26.37
CA HIS A 77 10.89 10.07 -25.23
C HIS A 77 11.80 9.89 -24.01
N ASP A 78 12.21 11.01 -23.42
CA ASP A 78 12.91 11.01 -22.15
C ASP A 78 11.84 11.05 -21.04
N GLY A 79 11.79 10.00 -20.21
CA GLY A 79 10.81 9.83 -19.16
C GLY A 79 11.44 9.42 -17.83
N GLN A 80 10.62 9.39 -16.77
CA GLN A 80 11.04 8.92 -15.46
C GLN A 80 10.62 7.47 -15.26
N ILE A 81 11.52 6.65 -14.71
CA ILE A 81 11.26 5.25 -14.38
C ILE A 81 11.48 5.06 -12.88
N ASN A 82 10.51 4.43 -12.22
CA ASN A 82 10.61 4.11 -10.81
C ASN A 82 11.45 2.84 -10.63
N LEU A 83 12.48 2.93 -9.79
CA LEU A 83 13.32 1.80 -9.43
C LEU A 83 13.10 1.40 -7.98
N CYS A 84 13.16 0.11 -7.70
CA CYS A 84 13.18 -0.40 -6.35
C CYS A 84 14.45 0.10 -5.66
N SER A 85 14.31 0.78 -4.52
CA SER A 85 15.44 1.32 -3.77
C SER A 85 16.40 0.26 -3.23
N ARG A 86 15.98 -1.01 -3.17
CA ARG A 86 16.79 -2.14 -2.66
C ARG A 86 17.46 -2.94 -3.77
N THR A 87 16.70 -3.31 -4.82
CA THR A 87 17.21 -4.19 -5.89
C THR A 87 17.68 -3.42 -7.12
N GLY A 88 17.25 -2.16 -7.29
CA GLY A 88 17.47 -1.38 -8.49
C GLY A 88 16.63 -1.78 -9.70
N ASP A 89 15.75 -2.79 -9.56
CA ASP A 89 14.86 -3.23 -10.65
C ASP A 89 13.70 -2.24 -10.87
N ILE A 90 13.12 -2.27 -12.06
CA ILE A 90 11.98 -1.42 -12.45
C ILE A 90 10.73 -1.86 -11.69
N VAL A 91 10.09 -0.91 -11.01
CA VAL A 91 8.84 -1.12 -10.29
C VAL A 91 7.69 -1.18 -11.29
N GLU A 92 6.98 -2.31 -11.30
CA GLU A 92 5.78 -2.51 -12.12
C GLU A 92 4.51 -2.30 -11.27
N PRO A 93 3.67 -1.31 -11.59
CA PRO A 93 2.39 -1.17 -10.91
C PRO A 93 1.47 -2.32 -11.29
N ARG A 94 0.84 -2.93 -10.29
CA ARG A 94 -0.14 -3.99 -10.48
C ARG A 94 -1.24 -3.87 -9.43
N LEU A 95 -2.48 -3.96 -9.85
CA LEU A 95 -3.60 -4.07 -8.93
C LEU A 95 -3.53 -5.39 -8.16
N THR A 96 -3.61 -5.30 -6.84
CA THR A 96 -3.54 -6.45 -5.94
C THR A 96 -4.28 -6.15 -4.64
N ASP A 97 -4.92 -7.17 -4.06
CA ASP A 97 -5.53 -7.05 -2.75
C ASP A 97 -4.44 -6.84 -1.70
N GLN A 98 -4.65 -5.90 -0.78
CA GLN A 98 -3.74 -5.54 0.31
C GLN A 98 -4.54 -5.04 1.51
N TRP A 99 -3.89 -5.02 2.67
CA TRP A 99 -4.43 -4.47 3.90
C TRP A 99 -4.08 -2.99 4.03
N PHE A 100 -5.10 -2.16 4.24
CA PHE A 100 -4.94 -0.72 4.31
C PHE A 100 -5.47 -0.14 5.62
N MET A 101 -4.74 0.82 6.18
CA MET A 101 -5.22 1.67 7.27
C MET A 101 -5.68 3.02 6.70
N ARG A 102 -6.92 3.39 6.99
CA ARG A 102 -7.44 4.73 6.68
C ARG A 102 -6.76 5.76 7.58
N THR A 103 -6.14 6.75 6.98
CA THR A 103 -5.23 7.71 7.65
C THR A 103 -5.73 9.14 7.67
N GLU A 104 -6.63 9.55 6.77
CA GLU A 104 -7.08 10.95 6.60
C GLU A 104 -7.41 11.62 7.95
N GLY A 105 -8.38 11.10 8.72
CA GLY A 105 -8.74 11.68 10.01
C GLY A 105 -7.67 11.57 11.12
N LEU A 106 -6.72 10.64 11.01
CA LEU A 106 -5.61 10.54 11.96
C LEU A 106 -4.55 11.59 11.69
N TYR A 107 -4.26 11.85 10.41
CA TYR A 107 -3.33 12.89 10.01
C TYR A 107 -3.84 14.29 10.32
N GLU A 108 -5.15 14.53 10.19
CA GLU A 108 -5.77 15.79 10.61
C GLU A 108 -5.56 16.02 12.12
N LYS A 109 -5.86 15.02 12.96
CA LYS A 109 -5.61 15.09 14.41
C LYS A 109 -4.14 15.33 14.74
N ALA A 110 -3.22 14.66 14.03
CA ALA A 110 -1.78 14.84 14.21
C ALA A 110 -1.36 16.28 13.86
N ALA A 111 -1.85 16.83 12.75
CA ALA A 111 -1.55 18.19 12.33
C ALA A 111 -2.09 19.21 13.35
N GLU A 112 -3.30 19.01 13.88
CA GLU A 112 -3.84 19.86 14.95
C GLU A 112 -3.04 19.77 16.25
N ALA A 113 -2.56 18.59 16.63
CA ALA A 113 -1.72 18.43 17.82
C ALA A 113 -0.41 19.21 17.70
N ILE A 114 0.18 19.26 16.50
CA ILE A 114 1.38 20.06 16.22
C ILE A 114 1.03 21.56 16.22
N ARG A 115 -0.01 21.99 15.49
CA ARG A 115 -0.43 23.41 15.43
C ARG A 115 -0.74 24.01 16.80
N ASN A 116 -1.37 23.23 17.68
CA ASN A 116 -1.74 23.67 19.02
C ASN A 116 -0.58 23.54 20.03
N GLY A 117 0.61 23.13 19.60
CA GLY A 117 1.80 23.03 20.44
C GLY A 117 1.81 21.85 21.41
N ARG A 118 0.87 20.90 21.29
CA ARG A 118 0.87 19.65 22.08
C ARG A 118 2.05 18.76 21.70
N ILE A 119 2.41 18.77 20.42
CA ILE A 119 3.63 18.16 19.89
C ILE A 119 4.50 19.30 19.35
N ARG A 120 5.74 19.39 19.82
CA ARG A 120 6.70 20.40 19.37
C ARG A 120 7.77 19.74 18.53
N ILE A 121 8.01 20.27 17.33
CA ILE A 121 9.02 19.76 16.41
C ILE A 121 10.21 20.71 16.41
N LEU A 122 11.39 20.19 16.73
CA LEU A 122 12.63 20.97 16.73
C LEU A 122 13.66 20.27 15.83
N PRO A 123 14.41 21.02 15.00
CA PRO A 123 14.21 22.43 14.66
C PRO A 123 12.91 22.70 13.88
N THR A 124 12.34 23.89 14.04
CA THR A 124 11.03 24.27 13.46
C THR A 124 10.99 24.25 11.93
N ILE A 125 12.15 24.31 11.26
CA ILE A 125 12.25 24.20 9.81
C ILE A 125 11.69 22.87 9.26
N HIS A 126 11.64 21.83 10.09
CA HIS A 126 11.10 20.52 9.69
C HIS A 126 9.59 20.39 9.83
N GLU A 127 8.91 21.35 10.48
CA GLU A 127 7.45 21.32 10.65
C GLU A 127 6.74 21.31 9.31
N GLN A 128 7.15 22.17 8.37
CA GLN A 128 6.51 22.24 7.05
C GLN A 128 6.57 20.89 6.33
N LYS A 129 7.72 20.22 6.34
CA LYS A 129 7.90 18.90 5.72
C LYS A 129 6.97 17.85 6.34
N LEU A 130 6.76 17.92 7.66
CA LEU A 130 5.81 17.04 8.34
C LEU A 130 4.36 17.39 7.99
N PHE A 131 4.00 18.67 7.91
CA PHE A 131 2.67 19.09 7.45
C PHE A 131 2.38 18.66 6.01
N ASP A 132 3.36 18.77 5.12
CA ASP A 132 3.23 18.29 3.74
C ASP A 132 2.95 16.78 3.72
N TRP A 133 3.61 16.01 4.59
CA TRP A 133 3.34 14.57 4.73
C TRP A 133 1.94 14.29 5.28
N LEU A 134 1.53 15.00 6.34
CA LEU A 134 0.22 14.87 6.97
C LEU A 134 -0.93 15.36 6.07
N SER A 135 -0.63 16.09 4.99
CA SER A 135 -1.63 16.48 3.99
C SER A 135 -2.08 15.33 3.08
N ASN A 136 -1.34 14.20 3.09
CA ASN A 136 -1.64 13.03 2.29
C ASN A 136 -2.94 12.36 2.75
N LYS A 137 -3.85 12.06 1.81
CA LYS A 137 -5.14 11.41 2.07
C LYS A 137 -5.14 9.91 1.76
N ASP A 138 -4.11 9.41 1.12
CA ASP A 138 -3.99 8.02 0.73
C ASP A 138 -3.89 7.12 1.96
N PRO A 139 -4.61 5.99 1.95
CA PRO A 139 -4.51 5.03 3.02
C PRO A 139 -3.11 4.39 3.06
N TRP A 140 -2.67 3.99 4.25
CA TRP A 140 -1.41 3.29 4.42
C TRP A 140 -1.56 1.80 4.12
N CYS A 141 -0.92 1.33 3.06
CA CYS A 141 -0.76 -0.10 2.82
C CYS A 141 0.12 -0.74 3.90
N LEU A 142 -0.49 -1.58 4.74
CA LEU A 142 0.15 -2.27 5.86
C LEU A 142 0.74 -3.62 5.47
N SER A 143 0.23 -4.28 4.45
CA SER A 143 0.66 -5.63 4.08
C SER A 143 1.88 -5.66 3.17
N ARG A 144 2.72 -6.68 3.34
CA ARG A 144 3.92 -6.92 2.54
C ARG A 144 4.01 -8.42 2.26
N GLN A 145 4.28 -8.77 1.01
CA GLN A 145 4.53 -10.15 0.57
C GLN A 145 5.99 -10.53 0.84
N LEU A 146 6.40 -10.49 2.11
CA LEU A 146 7.75 -10.80 2.58
C LEU A 146 7.71 -11.98 3.54
N LEU A 147 8.79 -12.76 3.58
CA LEU A 147 8.92 -13.88 4.52
C LEU A 147 9.22 -13.42 5.96
N TRP A 148 9.75 -12.20 6.12
CA TRP A 148 10.15 -11.66 7.41
C TRP A 148 9.27 -10.50 7.82
N GLY A 149 8.60 -10.65 8.97
CA GLY A 149 7.75 -9.63 9.57
C GLY A 149 6.69 -10.27 10.46
N HIS A 150 5.86 -9.44 11.07
CA HIS A 150 4.76 -9.92 11.91
C HIS A 150 3.62 -10.31 10.99
N ARG A 151 3.21 -11.59 11.00
CA ARG A 151 2.06 -12.03 10.19
C ARG A 151 0.80 -11.23 10.52
N ILE A 152 0.06 -10.86 9.49
CA ILE A 152 -1.19 -10.13 9.67
C ILE A 152 -2.17 -11.02 10.43
N PRO A 153 -2.84 -10.51 11.48
CA PRO A 153 -3.80 -11.26 12.29
C PRO A 153 -5.16 -11.44 11.57
N ALA A 154 -5.14 -11.75 10.28
CA ALA A 154 -6.31 -11.98 9.45
C ALA A 154 -6.46 -13.48 9.15
N TYR A 155 -7.65 -14.01 9.41
CA TYR A 155 -7.98 -15.42 9.30
C TYR A 155 -9.22 -15.60 8.45
N ARG A 156 -9.33 -16.71 7.72
CA ARG A 156 -10.57 -17.08 7.03
C ARG A 156 -10.75 -18.59 7.06
N SER A 157 -11.99 -19.04 6.92
CA SER A 157 -12.31 -20.45 6.69
C SER A 157 -12.90 -20.58 5.29
N GLU A 158 -12.34 -21.46 4.47
CA GLU A 158 -12.77 -21.66 3.08
C GLU A 158 -12.85 -20.33 2.29
N SER A 159 -14.02 -20.03 1.71
CA SER A 159 -14.31 -18.81 0.94
C SER A 159 -14.96 -17.70 1.79
N SER A 160 -14.87 -17.77 3.12
CA SER A 160 -15.38 -16.70 3.99
C SER A 160 -14.61 -15.39 3.77
N PRO A 161 -15.22 -14.24 4.06
CA PRO A 161 -14.48 -13.00 4.25
C PRO A 161 -13.38 -13.18 5.30
N TRP A 162 -12.34 -12.35 5.21
CA TRP A 162 -11.30 -12.26 6.23
C TRP A 162 -11.88 -11.75 7.56
N PHE A 163 -11.44 -12.37 8.66
CA PHE A 163 -11.77 -12.03 10.04
C PHE A 163 -10.50 -11.69 10.80
N ILE A 164 -10.49 -10.55 11.48
CA ILE A 164 -9.34 -10.10 12.28
C ILE A 164 -9.46 -10.64 13.70
N ALA A 165 -8.47 -11.39 14.15
CA ALA A 165 -8.46 -12.03 15.47
C ALA A 165 -7.07 -11.95 16.12
N ARG A 166 -6.95 -11.88 17.45
CA ARG A 166 -5.61 -11.73 18.08
C ARG A 166 -4.80 -13.02 18.04
N SER A 167 -5.47 -14.15 17.90
CA SER A 167 -4.89 -15.48 17.90
C SER A 167 -5.69 -16.41 16.98
N LEU A 168 -5.13 -17.59 16.70
CA LEU A 168 -5.87 -18.65 16.00
C LEU A 168 -7.01 -19.19 16.87
N GLU A 169 -6.84 -19.19 18.18
CA GLU A 169 -7.85 -19.59 19.16
C GLU A 169 -9.07 -18.67 19.08
N ASP A 170 -8.87 -17.35 19.07
CA ASP A 170 -9.93 -16.35 18.90
C ASP A 170 -10.65 -16.55 17.54
N ALA A 171 -9.91 -16.88 16.49
CA ALA A 171 -10.50 -17.19 15.19
C ALA A 171 -11.34 -18.48 15.22
N ARG A 172 -10.92 -19.51 15.97
CA ARG A 172 -11.69 -20.75 16.18
C ARG A 172 -12.99 -20.52 16.96
N GLU A 173 -13.01 -19.55 17.87
CA GLU A 173 -14.26 -19.16 18.55
C GLU A 173 -15.28 -18.57 17.56
N HIS A 174 -14.80 -17.88 16.51
CA HIS A 174 -15.65 -17.30 15.47
C HIS A 174 -16.10 -18.34 14.42
N PHE A 175 -15.16 -19.12 13.87
CA PHE A 175 -15.43 -20.04 12.75
C PHE A 175 -15.86 -21.46 13.19
N GLY A 176 -15.68 -21.81 14.46
CA GLY A 176 -15.88 -23.15 14.98
C GLY A 176 -14.57 -23.91 15.14
N LYS A 177 -14.52 -24.78 16.16
CA LYS A 177 -13.30 -25.49 16.56
C LYS A 177 -12.75 -26.43 15.49
N ASP A 178 -13.63 -27.00 14.67
CA ASP A 178 -13.30 -27.99 13.64
C ASP A 178 -13.16 -27.37 12.23
N ALA A 179 -13.28 -26.04 12.11
CA ALA A 179 -13.15 -25.36 10.83
C ALA A 179 -11.69 -25.36 10.32
N VAL A 180 -11.51 -25.48 9.00
CA VAL A 180 -10.19 -25.33 8.37
C VAL A 180 -9.89 -23.84 8.22
N ILE A 181 -9.17 -23.30 9.19
CA ILE A 181 -8.80 -21.88 9.24
C ILE A 181 -7.42 -21.67 8.63
N VAL A 182 -7.32 -20.72 7.71
CA VAL A 182 -6.05 -20.22 7.17
C VAL A 182 -5.83 -18.79 7.64
N GLN A 183 -4.60 -18.48 8.02
CA GLN A 183 -4.17 -17.11 8.31
C GLN A 183 -3.52 -16.54 7.04
N ASP A 184 -3.66 -15.24 6.80
CA ASP A 184 -3.00 -14.53 5.71
C ASP A 184 -1.46 -14.66 5.83
N ASP A 185 -0.81 -14.97 4.71
CA ASP A 185 0.64 -15.15 4.63
C ASP A 185 1.39 -13.83 4.54
N ASP A 186 0.69 -12.73 4.29
CA ASP A 186 1.25 -11.38 4.34
C ASP A 186 1.76 -11.03 5.74
N VAL A 187 2.83 -10.23 5.76
CA VAL A 187 3.37 -9.63 6.98
C VAL A 187 3.11 -8.14 7.03
N LEU A 188 3.05 -7.60 8.24
CA LEU A 188 2.93 -6.17 8.50
C LEU A 188 4.21 -5.44 8.09
N ASP A 189 4.01 -4.24 7.53
CA ASP A 189 5.04 -3.27 7.24
C ASP A 189 5.93 -3.02 8.47
N THR A 190 7.24 -2.97 8.28
CA THR A 190 8.18 -2.67 9.36
C THR A 190 7.91 -1.29 9.98
N TRP A 191 7.41 -0.34 9.19
CA TRP A 191 7.00 0.97 9.69
C TRP A 191 5.76 0.89 10.61
N PHE A 192 4.92 -0.13 10.46
CA PHE A 192 3.75 -0.34 11.33
C PHE A 192 4.16 -0.86 12.70
N SER A 193 5.04 -1.87 12.78
CA SER A 193 5.50 -2.34 14.09
C SER A 193 6.36 -1.29 14.81
N SER A 194 7.24 -0.61 14.08
CA SER A 194 8.09 0.44 14.66
C SER A 194 7.32 1.70 15.06
N SER A 195 6.16 1.99 14.47
CA SER A 195 5.34 3.11 14.93
C SER A 195 4.70 2.87 16.31
N LEU A 196 4.62 1.61 16.76
CA LEU A 196 4.04 1.24 18.06
C LEU A 196 5.03 1.37 19.22
N ILE A 197 6.31 1.69 18.97
CA ILE A 197 7.35 1.80 20.02
C ILE A 197 6.91 2.64 21.23
N PRO A 198 6.31 3.84 21.07
CA PRO A 198 5.86 4.63 22.22
C PRO A 198 4.81 3.90 23.08
N LEU A 199 3.91 3.16 22.44
CA LEU A 199 2.86 2.39 23.12
C LEU A 199 3.45 1.19 23.85
N VAL A 200 4.30 0.41 23.16
CA VAL A 200 4.93 -0.79 23.72
C VAL A 200 5.80 -0.45 24.92
N ASN A 201 6.59 0.64 24.83
CA ASN A 201 7.41 1.12 25.94
C ASN A 201 6.57 1.57 27.14
N SER A 202 5.36 2.06 26.89
CA SER A 202 4.39 2.43 27.93
C SER A 202 3.61 1.24 28.49
N GLY A 203 3.97 0.01 28.12
CA GLY A 203 3.35 -1.22 28.62
C GLY A 203 2.18 -1.76 27.79
N TRP A 204 1.82 -1.14 26.67
CA TRP A 204 0.76 -1.67 25.78
C TRP A 204 1.23 -2.96 25.08
N PRO A 205 0.37 -3.98 24.91
CA PRO A 205 -1.05 -4.06 25.29
C PRO A 205 -1.30 -4.66 26.70
N GLY A 206 -0.29 -4.71 27.56
CA GLY A 206 -0.37 -5.28 28.91
C GLY A 206 -1.14 -4.43 29.92
N THR A 207 -1.26 -4.95 31.15
CA THR A 207 -2.05 -4.35 32.24
C THR A 207 -1.49 -3.05 32.80
N GLU A 208 -0.19 -2.82 32.61
CA GLU A 208 0.51 -1.61 33.10
C GLU A 208 0.27 -0.39 32.20
N PHE A 209 -0.38 -0.57 31.04
CA PHE A 209 -0.61 0.51 30.10
C PHE A 209 -1.64 1.52 30.63
N ASN A 210 -1.18 2.76 30.87
CA ASN A 210 -2.05 3.88 31.16
C ASN A 210 -2.18 4.82 29.95
N PRO A 211 -3.32 4.82 29.23
CA PRO A 211 -3.51 5.65 28.05
C PRO A 211 -3.54 7.16 28.34
N SER A 212 -3.68 7.56 29.60
CA SER A 212 -3.67 8.98 30.01
C SER A 212 -2.27 9.49 30.38
N SER A 213 -1.27 8.61 30.49
CA SER A 213 0.11 9.02 30.73
C SER A 213 0.79 9.43 29.43
N PRO A 214 1.71 10.42 29.45
CA PRO A 214 2.55 10.71 28.29
C PRO A 214 3.32 9.46 27.86
N LEU A 215 3.27 9.12 26.57
CA LEU A 215 3.96 7.94 26.05
C LEU A 215 5.47 8.16 25.91
N LEU A 216 5.86 9.39 25.56
CA LEU A 216 7.26 9.84 25.42
C LEU A 216 7.33 11.33 25.74
N ASP A 217 8.36 11.74 26.49
CA ASP A 217 8.64 13.16 26.75
C ASP A 217 9.41 13.84 25.61
N VAL A 218 10.40 13.12 25.05
CA VAL A 218 11.29 13.59 23.97
C VAL A 218 11.60 12.43 23.04
N MET A 219 11.67 12.71 21.75
CA MET A 219 12.14 11.77 20.73
C MET A 219 13.14 12.46 19.81
N GLU A 220 14.33 11.88 19.69
CA GLU A 220 15.41 12.36 18.85
C GLU A 220 15.60 11.42 17.65
N THR A 221 15.66 11.97 16.43
CA THR A 221 15.82 11.20 15.20
C THR A 221 16.31 12.07 14.04
N GLY A 222 16.77 11.43 12.96
CA GLY A 222 17.06 12.08 11.67
C GLY A 222 15.81 12.58 10.94
N TRP A 223 15.99 13.66 10.16
CA TRP A 223 14.95 14.32 9.35
C TRP A 223 14.48 13.47 8.14
N ASP A 224 15.25 12.46 7.78
CA ASP A 224 15.03 11.55 6.67
C ASP A 224 13.85 10.61 6.91
N ILE A 225 13.60 10.20 8.16
CA ILE A 225 12.48 9.32 8.55
C ILE A 225 11.31 10.06 9.21
N LEU A 226 11.29 11.39 9.14
CA LEU A 226 10.22 12.22 9.70
C LEU A 226 8.83 11.85 9.14
N GLY A 227 8.72 11.63 7.83
CA GLY A 227 7.45 11.22 7.21
C GLY A 227 7.14 9.73 7.44
N PHE A 228 8.11 8.86 7.16
CA PHE A 228 7.88 7.41 7.17
C PHE A 228 7.71 6.82 8.57
N TRP A 229 8.33 7.41 9.58
CA TRP A 229 8.32 6.89 10.95
C TRP A 229 7.67 7.85 11.95
N VAL A 230 8.12 9.10 12.03
CA VAL A 230 7.61 10.04 13.04
C VAL A 230 6.12 10.34 12.84
N ALA A 231 5.71 10.69 11.62
CA ALA A 231 4.29 10.89 11.32
C ALA A 231 3.46 9.63 11.66
N ARG A 232 4.02 8.44 11.43
CA ARG A 232 3.36 7.16 11.73
C ARG A 232 3.22 6.92 13.24
N MET A 233 4.25 7.21 14.04
CA MET A 233 4.17 7.17 15.50
C MET A 233 3.13 8.14 16.03
N ILE A 234 3.08 9.37 15.49
CA ILE A 234 2.08 10.35 15.91
C ILE A 234 0.68 9.80 15.63
N ILE A 235 0.36 9.36 14.40
CA ILE A 235 -1.02 8.91 14.11
C ILE A 235 -1.47 7.69 14.91
N VAL A 236 -0.60 6.72 15.19
CA VAL A 236 -1.00 5.54 15.96
C VAL A 236 -1.17 5.83 17.45
N THR A 237 -0.62 6.96 17.92
CA THR A 237 -0.77 7.45 19.29
C THR A 237 -1.88 8.49 19.45
N MET A 238 -2.42 9.04 18.35
CA MET A 238 -3.57 9.94 18.36
C MET A 238 -4.87 9.15 18.56
N LYS A 239 -5.36 9.06 19.80
CA LYS A 239 -6.77 8.74 20.09
C LYS A 239 -7.57 10.02 20.26
#